data_AF-A0A1A6HED4-F1
#
_entry.id   AF-A0A1A6HED4-F1
#
_cell.length_a   1.000
_cell.length_b   1.000
_cell.length_c   1.000
_cell.angle_alpha   90.00
_cell.angle_beta   90.00
_cell.angle_gamma   90.00
#
_symmetry.space_group_name_H-M   'P 1'
#
loop_
_entity.id
_entity.type
_entity.pdbx_description
1 polymer ?
#
loop_
_entity_poly.entity_id
_entity_poly.type
_entity_poly.pdbx_seq_one_letter_code
_entity_poly.pdbx_strand_id
1 'polypeptide(L)'
;MLWKLSLLDLDYFVASVEFAVAQFNDNNPEENTYRLLEVGRSQKKLPVLTLKTAMFWKAFLLVGLIVLGIHNCSFKFIDTDKNDEYFGISVEYVVFHFNENQDDNFAYKFLRVRRSQTHKYELVYLIDLEMGRTVCEKHDEDIDNCQLQEGQGEKKV
;
A
#
# COMPACT_ATOMS: atom_id res chain seq x y z
N MET A 1 12.23 2.33 -8.81
CA MET A 1 11.75 1.05 -9.40
C MET A 1 12.68 0.46 -10.47
N LEU A 2 13.85 1.04 -10.77
CA LEU A 2 14.77 0.50 -11.79
C LEU A 2 15.66 -0.65 -11.28
N TRP A 3 15.98 -0.65 -9.98
CA TRP A 3 16.88 -1.61 -9.36
C TRP A 3 16.25 -2.99 -9.11
N LYS A 4 14.91 -3.08 -9.10
CA LYS A 4 14.19 -4.35 -8.92
C LYS A 4 14.11 -5.16 -10.23
N LEU A 5 14.22 -4.48 -11.37
CA LEU A 5 14.25 -5.13 -12.69
C LEU A 5 15.59 -5.82 -12.98
N SER A 6 16.72 -5.28 -12.47
CA SER A 6 18.04 -5.88 -12.72
C SER A 6 18.26 -7.19 -11.98
N LEU A 7 17.63 -7.36 -10.80
CA LEU A 7 17.67 -8.61 -10.04
C LEU A 7 16.95 -9.75 -10.78
N LEU A 8 15.78 -9.47 -11.36
CA LEU A 8 15.00 -10.47 -12.11
C LEU A 8 15.70 -10.99 -13.37
N ASP A 9 16.47 -10.14 -14.06
CA ASP A 9 17.21 -10.56 -15.28
C ASP A 9 18.43 -11.42 -14.93
N LEU A 10 19.03 -11.21 -13.74
CA LEU A 10 20.12 -12.05 -13.21
C LEU A 10 19.60 -13.43 -12.78
N ASP A 11 18.49 -13.47 -12.05
CA ASP A 11 17.88 -14.73 -11.60
C ASP A 11 17.41 -15.59 -12.78
N TYR A 12 16.81 -14.96 -13.81
CA TYR A 12 16.41 -15.64 -15.04
C TYR A 12 17.61 -16.21 -15.80
N PHE A 13 18.71 -15.45 -15.86
CA PHE A 13 19.93 -15.90 -16.52
C PHE A 13 20.52 -17.13 -15.81
N VAL A 14 20.65 -17.11 -14.47
CA VAL A 14 21.16 -18.24 -13.69
C VAL A 14 20.31 -19.49 -13.92
N ALA A 15 18.98 -19.36 -13.80
CA ALA A 15 18.06 -20.47 -14.02
C ALA A 15 18.17 -21.07 -15.44
N SER A 16 18.33 -20.22 -16.46
CA SER A 16 18.47 -20.68 -17.86
C SER A 16 19.75 -21.49 -18.09
N VAL A 17 20.83 -21.11 -17.40
CA VAL A 17 22.13 -21.76 -17.50
C VAL A 17 22.12 -23.10 -16.78
N GLU A 18 21.55 -23.17 -15.57
CA GLU A 18 21.41 -24.43 -14.82
C GLU A 18 20.57 -25.45 -15.58
N PHE A 19 19.47 -25.00 -16.19
CA PHE A 19 18.62 -25.86 -17.02
C PHE A 19 19.38 -26.43 -18.23
N ALA A 20 20.17 -25.60 -18.91
CA ALA A 20 20.96 -26.05 -20.05
C ALA A 20 22.01 -27.10 -19.66
N VAL A 21 22.64 -26.96 -18.48
CA VAL A 21 23.61 -27.93 -17.95
C VAL A 21 22.92 -29.24 -17.58
N ALA A 22 21.75 -29.18 -16.93
CA ALA A 22 20.96 -30.35 -16.62
C ALA A 22 20.55 -31.12 -17.89
N GLN A 23 20.05 -30.39 -18.90
CA GLN A 23 19.65 -31.01 -20.16
C GLN A 23 20.85 -31.55 -20.97
N PHE A 24 22.02 -30.93 -20.88
CA PHE A 24 23.24 -31.48 -21.49
C PHE A 24 23.65 -32.79 -20.81
N ASN A 25 23.61 -32.85 -19.48
CA ASN A 25 23.93 -34.05 -18.71
C ASN A 25 22.96 -35.19 -19.02
N ASP A 26 21.65 -34.93 -19.07
CA ASP A 26 20.64 -35.95 -19.37
C ASP A 26 20.77 -36.54 -20.78
N ASN A 27 21.25 -35.74 -21.74
CA ASN A 27 21.42 -36.17 -23.13
C ASN A 27 22.82 -36.74 -23.44
N ASN A 28 23.76 -36.64 -22.51
CA ASN A 28 25.09 -37.22 -22.66
C ASN A 28 25.13 -38.60 -21.99
N PRO A 29 25.36 -39.71 -22.74
CA PRO A 29 25.34 -41.06 -22.19
C PRO A 29 26.56 -41.40 -21.30
N GLU A 30 27.50 -40.47 -21.12
CA GLU A 30 28.65 -40.67 -20.22
C GLU A 30 28.23 -40.62 -18.74
N GLU A 31 28.75 -41.55 -17.93
CA GLU A 31 28.38 -41.72 -16.51
C GLU A 31 28.79 -40.55 -15.60
N ASN A 32 29.64 -39.64 -16.08
CA ASN A 32 30.14 -38.52 -15.31
C ASN A 32 29.28 -37.27 -15.49
N THR A 33 28.85 -36.67 -14.38
CA THR A 33 28.03 -35.45 -14.40
C THR A 33 28.91 -34.20 -14.53
N TYR A 34 28.59 -33.36 -15.52
CA TYR A 34 29.32 -32.12 -15.75
C TYR A 34 28.78 -30.99 -14.86
N ARG A 35 29.68 -30.22 -14.26
CA ARG A 35 29.36 -29.00 -13.51
C ARG A 35 29.92 -27.79 -14.23
N LEU A 36 29.10 -26.75 -14.33
CA LEU A 36 29.51 -25.48 -14.90
C LEU A 36 30.39 -24.70 -13.91
N LEU A 37 31.55 -24.25 -14.38
CA LEU A 37 32.50 -23.47 -13.58
C LEU A 37 32.34 -21.97 -13.79
N GLU A 38 32.25 -21.53 -15.04
CA GLU A 38 32.08 -20.12 -15.38
C GLU A 38 31.38 -19.97 -16.75
N VAL A 39 30.53 -18.94 -16.88
CA VAL A 39 29.93 -18.58 -18.18
C VAL A 39 30.78 -17.52 -18.85
N GLY A 40 31.48 -17.90 -19.93
CA GLY A 40 32.39 -16.98 -20.63
C GLY A 40 31.71 -15.79 -21.33
N ARG A 41 30.55 -15.99 -21.96
CA ARG A 41 29.77 -14.89 -22.58
C ARG A 41 28.30 -15.27 -22.73
N SER A 42 27.42 -14.37 -22.33
CA SER A 42 25.98 -14.47 -22.59
C SER A 42 25.53 -13.34 -23.50
N GLN A 43 24.69 -13.65 -24.48
CA GLN A 43 24.08 -12.67 -25.37
C GLN A 43 22.58 -12.94 -25.46
N LYS A 44 21.77 -11.96 -25.07
CA LYS A 44 20.31 -12.01 -25.22
C LYS A 44 19.96 -11.35 -26.55
N LYS A 45 19.54 -12.14 -27.54
CA LYS A 45 18.98 -11.58 -28.77
C LYS A 45 17.59 -11.05 -28.44
N LEU A 46 17.49 -9.74 -28.27
CA LEU A 46 16.19 -9.07 -28.17
C LEU A 46 15.45 -9.31 -29.50
N PRO A 47 14.17 -9.70 -29.46
CA PRO A 47 13.39 -9.84 -30.68
C PRO A 47 13.42 -8.48 -31.40
N VAL A 48 13.95 -8.48 -32.63
CA VAL A 48 13.72 -7.36 -33.54
C VAL A 48 12.24 -7.42 -33.86
N LEU A 49 11.47 -6.61 -33.13
CA LEU A 49 10.06 -6.42 -33.36
C LEU A 49 9.92 -5.78 -34.75
N THR A 50 9.74 -6.60 -35.78
CA THR A 50 9.40 -6.12 -37.12
C THR A 50 8.05 -5.42 -37.03
N LEU A 51 8.16 -4.11 -36.94
CA LEU A 51 7.08 -3.17 -36.74
C LEU A 51 6.27 -3.05 -38.01
N LYS A 52 5.26 -3.90 -38.19
CA LYS A 52 4.14 -3.53 -39.07
C LYS A 52 3.55 -2.25 -38.49
N THR A 53 3.74 -1.14 -39.18
CA THR A 53 3.35 0.24 -38.81
C THR A 53 1.90 0.37 -38.34
N ALA A 54 1.01 -0.56 -38.72
CA ALA A 54 -0.36 -0.65 -38.24
C ALA A 54 -0.52 -1.09 -36.76
N MET A 55 0.39 -1.92 -36.22
CA MET A 55 0.35 -2.32 -34.80
C MET A 55 0.89 -1.23 -33.87
N PHE A 56 1.76 -0.36 -34.37
CA PHE A 56 2.37 0.68 -33.55
C PHE A 56 1.39 1.78 -33.17
N TRP A 57 0.50 2.17 -34.08
CA TRP A 57 -0.53 3.16 -33.75
C TRP A 57 -1.53 2.63 -32.71
N LYS A 58 -1.92 1.36 -32.81
CA LYS A 58 -2.78 0.71 -31.80
C LYS A 58 -2.06 0.54 -30.46
N ALA A 59 -0.78 0.19 -30.48
CA ALA A 59 0.05 0.13 -29.28
C ALA A 59 0.22 1.50 -28.63
N PHE A 60 0.46 2.57 -29.40
CA PHE A 60 0.50 3.95 -28.89
C PHE A 60 -0.85 4.42 -28.38
N LEU A 61 -1.97 4.04 -29.01
CA LEU A 61 -3.31 4.30 -28.48
C LEU A 61 -3.55 3.57 -27.17
N LEU A 62 -3.19 2.29 -27.07
CA LEU A 62 -3.33 1.51 -25.83
C LEU A 62 -2.43 2.06 -24.72
N VAL A 63 -1.17 2.38 -25.03
CA VAL A 63 -0.25 3.03 -24.08
C VAL A 63 -0.78 4.40 -23.68
N GLY A 64 -1.29 5.20 -24.63
CA GLY A 64 -1.92 6.49 -24.35
C GLY A 64 -3.14 6.37 -23.45
N LEU A 65 -4.01 5.37 -23.68
CA LEU A 65 -5.18 5.07 -22.84
C LEU A 65 -4.77 4.56 -21.45
N ILE A 66 -3.73 3.74 -21.36
CA ILE A 66 -3.18 3.27 -20.08
C ILE A 66 -2.57 4.44 -19.29
N VAL A 67 -1.79 5.31 -19.95
CA VAL A 67 -1.23 6.52 -19.32
C VAL A 67 -2.34 7.48 -18.89
N LEU A 68 -3.37 7.71 -19.71
CA LEU A 68 -4.55 8.50 -19.34
C LEU A 68 -5.33 7.89 -18.17
N GLY A 69 -5.46 6.56 -18.16
CA GLY A 69 -6.13 5.82 -17.07
C GLY A 69 -5.37 5.91 -15.74
N ILE A 70 -4.03 5.78 -15.78
CA ILE A 70 -3.17 5.89 -14.59
C ILE A 70 -3.16 7.34 -14.04
N HIS A 71 -3.22 8.35 -14.91
CA HIS A 71 -3.20 9.76 -14.50
C HIS A 71 -4.46 10.17 -13.71
N ASN A 72 -5.56 9.40 -13.81
CA ASN A 72 -6.80 9.64 -13.06
C ASN A 72 -6.88 8.91 -11.70
N CYS A 73 -5.92 8.05 -11.37
CA CYS A 73 -5.76 7.51 -10.03
C CYS A 73 -5.08 8.56 -9.14
N SER A 74 -5.85 9.57 -8.72
CA SER A 74 -5.40 10.51 -7.69
C SER A 74 -5.41 9.80 -6.34
N PHE A 75 -4.24 9.31 -5.89
CA PHE A 75 -4.02 8.72 -4.56
C PHE A 75 -4.04 9.78 -3.42
N LYS A 76 -4.78 10.86 -3.61
CA LYS A 76 -4.77 12.01 -2.72
C LYS A 76 -5.98 11.93 -1.81
N PHE A 77 -5.75 12.17 -0.52
CA PHE A 77 -6.80 12.46 0.44
C PHE A 77 -7.57 13.70 -0.02
N ILE A 78 -8.88 13.56 -0.13
CA ILE A 78 -9.80 14.64 -0.48
C ILE A 78 -10.69 14.94 0.72
N ASP A 79 -11.05 16.22 0.89
CA ASP A 79 -11.95 16.60 1.96
C ASP A 79 -13.29 15.86 1.80
N THR A 80 -13.76 15.33 2.92
CA THR A 80 -14.96 14.48 3.00
C THR A 80 -16.00 15.16 3.85
N ASP A 81 -17.26 14.94 3.48
CA ASP A 81 -18.37 15.37 4.30
C ASP A 81 -18.32 14.68 5.67
N LYS A 82 -18.29 15.49 6.72
CA LYS A 82 -18.31 15.04 8.11
C LYS A 82 -19.62 14.38 8.51
N ASN A 83 -20.67 14.53 7.69
CA ASN A 83 -21.96 13.88 7.89
C ASN A 83 -22.06 12.51 7.20
N ASP A 84 -20.99 12.05 6.54
CA ASP A 84 -20.91 10.70 6.00
C ASP A 84 -21.00 9.65 7.12
N GLU A 85 -21.88 8.66 6.95
CA GLU A 85 -22.16 7.65 7.98
C GLU A 85 -20.91 6.85 8.35
N TYR A 86 -20.15 6.41 7.34
CA TYR A 86 -18.91 5.66 7.52
C TYR A 86 -17.82 6.50 8.19
N PHE A 87 -17.74 7.80 7.87
CA PHE A 87 -16.88 8.73 8.58
C PHE A 87 -17.27 8.82 10.07
N GLY A 88 -18.56 8.94 10.39
CA GLY A 88 -19.06 8.96 11.78
C GLY A 88 -18.66 7.71 12.56
N ILE A 89 -18.90 6.52 11.99
CA ILE A 89 -18.50 5.23 12.57
C ILE A 89 -16.98 5.18 12.81
N SER A 90 -16.19 5.72 11.87
CA SER A 90 -14.73 5.77 11.99
C SER A 90 -14.28 6.68 13.14
N VAL A 91 -14.96 7.80 13.37
CA VAL A 91 -14.68 8.70 14.49
C VAL A 91 -14.97 8.01 15.83
N GLU A 92 -16.13 7.34 15.96
CA GLU A 92 -16.49 6.59 17.17
C GLU A 92 -15.44 5.50 17.49
N TYR A 93 -15.04 4.74 16.46
CA TYR A 93 -14.01 3.71 16.60
C TYR A 93 -12.67 4.28 17.08
N VAL A 94 -12.21 5.40 16.50
CA VAL A 94 -10.95 6.04 16.90
C VAL A 94 -11.00 6.53 18.34
N VAL A 95 -12.10 7.14 18.77
CA VAL A 95 -12.29 7.62 20.15
C VAL A 95 -12.29 6.46 21.14
N PHE A 96 -13.02 5.38 20.82
CA PHE A 96 -13.04 4.16 21.63
C PHE A 96 -11.63 3.55 21.74
N HIS A 97 -10.98 3.33 20.60
CA HIS A 97 -9.64 2.72 20.56
C HIS A 97 -8.60 3.60 21.27
N PHE A 98 -8.69 4.93 21.16
CA PHE A 98 -7.84 5.83 21.92
C PHE A 98 -8.02 5.63 23.42
N ASN A 99 -9.27 5.62 23.90
CA ASN A 99 -9.55 5.39 25.32
C ASN A 99 -8.99 4.05 25.82
N GLU A 100 -9.20 2.96 25.10
CA GLU A 100 -8.68 1.64 25.52
C GLU A 100 -7.15 1.60 25.64
N ASN A 101 -6.44 2.35 24.80
CA ASN A 101 -4.98 2.27 24.70
C ASN A 101 -4.23 3.41 25.43
N GLN A 102 -4.92 4.41 25.96
CA GLN A 102 -4.28 5.41 26.81
C GLN A 102 -4.01 4.83 28.20
N ASP A 103 -2.90 5.22 28.86
CA ASP A 103 -2.63 4.79 30.24
C ASP A 103 -3.47 5.55 31.30
N ASP A 104 -4.12 6.64 30.92
CA ASP A 104 -4.94 7.47 31.79
C ASP A 104 -6.20 6.73 32.24
N ASN A 105 -6.64 6.76 33.51
CA ASN A 105 -7.86 6.04 33.92
C ASN A 105 -9.15 6.75 33.47
N PHE A 106 -9.05 8.03 33.10
CA PHE A 106 -10.19 8.86 32.75
C PHE A 106 -10.53 8.74 31.26
N ALA A 107 -11.82 8.86 30.97
CA ALA A 107 -12.30 8.84 29.60
C ALA A 107 -11.96 10.15 28.87
N TYR A 108 -11.81 10.05 27.56
CA TYR A 108 -11.69 11.17 26.63
C TYR A 108 -12.91 11.18 25.73
N LYS A 109 -13.50 12.36 25.56
CA LYS A 109 -14.68 12.58 24.74
C LYS A 109 -14.33 13.37 23.49
N PHE A 110 -14.96 13.03 22.38
CA PHE A 110 -14.91 13.81 21.15
C PHE A 110 -15.48 15.22 21.35
N LEU A 111 -14.75 16.24 20.88
CA LEU A 111 -15.20 17.63 20.89
C LEU A 111 -15.53 18.13 19.48
N ARG A 112 -14.58 17.97 18.56
CA ARG A 112 -14.77 18.40 17.16
C ARG A 112 -13.79 17.72 16.21
N VAL A 113 -14.21 17.65 14.96
CA VAL A 113 -13.34 17.30 13.83
C VAL A 113 -12.59 18.55 13.38
N ARG A 114 -11.27 18.45 13.26
CA ARG A 114 -10.42 19.49 12.66
C ARG A 114 -10.16 19.24 11.18
N ARG A 115 -10.03 17.97 10.81
CA ARG A 115 -9.83 17.53 9.43
C ARG A 115 -10.61 16.24 9.19
N SER A 116 -11.34 16.20 8.07
CA SER A 116 -12.04 15.03 7.56
C SER A 116 -11.63 14.79 6.12
N GLN A 117 -10.76 13.81 5.89
CA GLN A 117 -10.35 13.44 4.53
C GLN A 117 -10.55 11.94 4.29
N THR A 118 -10.83 11.59 3.05
CA THR A 118 -10.96 10.21 2.61
C THR A 118 -10.10 9.96 1.38
N HIS A 119 -9.68 8.71 1.23
CA HIS A 119 -9.08 8.26 0.00
C HIS A 119 -10.19 7.89 -1.00
N LYS A 120 -10.25 8.58 -2.16
CA LYS A 120 -11.39 8.54 -3.09
C LYS A 120 -11.92 7.16 -3.50
N TYR A 121 -11.07 6.12 -3.44
CA TYR A 121 -11.40 4.76 -3.87
C TYR A 121 -11.26 3.71 -2.76
N GLU A 122 -10.90 4.11 -1.55
CA GLU A 122 -10.71 3.21 -0.40
C GLU A 122 -11.49 3.76 0.79
N LEU A 123 -12.05 2.89 1.63
CA LEU A 123 -12.70 3.29 2.89
C LEU A 123 -11.64 3.61 3.96
N VAL A 124 -10.71 4.49 3.62
CA VAL A 124 -9.59 4.92 4.47
C VAL A 124 -9.76 6.41 4.73
N TYR A 125 -9.87 6.75 6.01
CA TYR A 125 -10.04 8.12 6.45
C TYR A 125 -8.78 8.64 7.14
N LEU A 126 -8.45 9.90 6.84
CA LEU A 126 -7.48 10.69 7.58
C LEU A 126 -8.27 11.70 8.39
N ILE A 127 -8.22 11.54 9.71
CA ILE A 127 -9.06 12.26 10.66
C ILE A 127 -8.14 12.96 11.66
N ASP A 128 -8.28 14.29 11.79
CA ASP A 128 -7.67 15.02 12.91
C ASP A 128 -8.80 15.35 13.90
N LEU A 129 -8.70 14.82 15.12
CA LEU A 129 -9.73 14.96 16.16
C LEU A 129 -9.25 15.83 17.32
N GLU A 130 -10.16 16.65 17.84
CA GLU A 130 -9.99 17.30 19.13
C GLU A 130 -10.81 16.56 20.17
N MET A 131 -10.14 16.11 21.22
CA MET A 131 -10.75 15.37 22.32
C MET A 131 -10.43 16.04 23.65
N GLY A 132 -11.37 15.94 24.58
CA GLY A 132 -11.25 16.47 25.94
C GLY A 132 -11.31 15.36 26.97
N ARG A 133 -10.40 15.39 27.93
CA ARG A 133 -10.46 14.53 29.12
C ARG A 133 -11.71 14.84 29.94
N THR A 134 -12.37 13.80 30.44
CA THR A 134 -13.56 13.91 31.28
C THR A 134 -13.21 13.69 32.76
N VAL A 135 -14.20 13.88 33.62
CA VAL A 135 -14.10 13.55 35.05
C VAL A 135 -14.47 12.08 35.36
N CYS A 136 -14.96 11.34 34.38
CA CYS A 136 -15.41 9.95 34.53
C CYS A 136 -14.29 8.97 34.15
N GLU A 137 -14.37 7.75 34.67
CA GLU A 137 -13.48 6.67 34.30
C GLU A 137 -13.91 6.04 32.96
N LYS A 138 -12.97 5.39 32.27
CA LYS A 138 -13.18 4.80 30.94
C LYS A 138 -14.24 3.70 30.85
N HIS A 139 -14.63 3.13 31.99
CA HIS A 139 -15.58 2.03 32.06
C HIS A 139 -16.84 2.41 32.85
N ASP A 140 -17.09 3.70 33.06
CA ASP A 140 -18.34 4.17 33.63
C ASP A 140 -19.50 3.94 32.63
N GLU A 141 -20.69 3.61 33.15
CA GLU A 141 -21.85 3.22 32.32
C GLU A 141 -22.43 4.37 31.48
N ASP A 142 -22.09 5.63 31.79
CA ASP A 142 -22.64 6.83 31.14
C ASP A 142 -21.55 7.86 30.79
N ILE A 143 -20.58 7.44 29.97
CA ILE A 143 -19.52 8.32 29.46
C ILE A 143 -20.09 9.42 28.54
N ASP A 144 -21.18 9.14 27.84
CA ASP A 144 -21.80 10.08 26.90
C ASP A 144 -22.35 11.33 27.60
N ASN A 145 -22.88 11.22 28.82
CA ASN A 145 -23.32 12.38 29.60
C ASN A 145 -22.24 12.96 30.51
N CYS A 146 -21.02 12.41 30.49
CA CYS A 146 -19.95 12.86 31.37
C CYS A 146 -19.44 14.27 31.03
N GLN A 147 -19.12 15.04 32.07
CA GLN A 147 -18.59 16.40 31.96
C GLN A 147 -17.08 16.41 31.64
N LEU A 148 -16.67 17.42 30.88
CA LEU A 148 -15.25 17.68 30.62
C LEU A 148 -14.57 18.21 31.88
N GLN A 149 -13.30 17.86 32.06
CA GLN A 149 -12.51 18.37 33.17
C GLN A 149 -12.06 19.82 32.91
N GLU A 150 -12.30 20.71 33.87
CA GLU A 150 -11.84 22.10 33.78
C GLU A 150 -10.31 22.20 33.96
N GLY A 151 -9.66 22.98 33.09
CA GLY A 151 -8.28 23.44 33.29
C GLY A 151 -7.14 22.60 32.71
N GLN A 152 -7.37 21.35 32.30
CA GLN A 152 -6.34 20.51 31.66
C GLN A 152 -7.00 19.31 30.96
N GLY A 153 -6.93 19.19 29.63
CA GLY A 153 -7.49 18.00 28.98
C GLY A 153 -7.62 17.95 27.46
N GLU A 154 -7.30 19.00 26.71
CA GLU A 154 -7.36 18.93 25.24
C GLU A 154 -6.17 18.12 24.70
N LYS A 155 -6.45 16.95 24.15
CA LYS A 155 -5.48 16.15 23.39
C LYS A 155 -5.85 16.15 21.90
N LYS A 156 -4.83 16.22 21.06
CA LYS A 156 -4.94 16.14 19.59
C LYS A 156 -4.48 14.77 19.14
N VAL A 157 -5.28 14.12 18.32
CA VAL A 157 -4.98 12.82 17.71
C VAL A 157 -5.24 12.91 16.22
#